data_AF-A0A558GPF5-F1
#
_entry.id   AF-A0A558GPF5-F1
#
_cell.length_a   1.000
_cell.length_b   1.000
_cell.length_c   1.000
_cell.angle_alpha   90.00
_cell.angle_beta   90.00
_cell.angle_gamma   90.00
#
_symmetry.space_group_name_H-M   'P 1'
#
loop_
_entity.id
_entity.type
_entity.pdbx_description
1 polymer ?
#
loop_
_entity_poly.entity_id
_entity_poly.type
_entity_poly.pdbx_seq_one_letter_code
_entity_poly.pdbx_strand_id
1 'polypeptide(L)'
;MRSFRTALSVSAVALAISLAGCSTAATSSTSTGATGTSTTTTQQAVTTATIEDDTHYDSDDLSWDTAAEVAISLSDGGSRVTSSSSTGVAVDGNTVTISAAGTYRLSGSLSDGQIVVAAGDSDTVRIVLDGVELGNSTGSPFVVQGADEAIVYLEDGSTNTLTDATAYSDQGEDAPNSALYSMADLTIAGTGSLAVNGKFNDGIVSKDGLVLASGKVTVDAVDDGIRGKDYTVLLDGAYQVTAGGDGVKADNETDEGRGWLMVSGGALTVNAGDDGVKAFNTLTVTGGTVTVAESEEGLEAQHIVISGGDVAVTSNDDGVNASGGSSTSTDTGAGMGGGMGGAGMGGGETVGDYTVEVSDGTLTIDAQGDGLDSNGNATISGGTVVVNGPTNDGNGALDVNGELTVTGGTVAAAGSAGMAVTPGTSSTQSGVQLTFDSSVAAGTPVHIVDSSGAVVATFVTTKTIASLVFSSSAITDGATYTVYTGGSSEAKAGVTTGSIDGAEEQGTVTAGQYTQAQGPGRR
;
A
#
# COMPACT_ATOMS: atom_id res chain seq x y z
N MET A 1 -53.31 -39.30 -26.21
CA MET A 1 -54.60 -38.66 -26.52
C MET A 1 -54.40 -37.16 -26.38
N ARG A 2 -54.64 -36.42 -27.48
CA ARG A 2 -55.12 -35.02 -27.64
C ARG A 2 -54.91 -34.00 -26.49
N SER A 3 -54.54 -32.72 -26.68
CA SER A 3 -54.15 -31.90 -27.84
C SER A 3 -54.01 -30.41 -27.45
N PHE A 4 -53.07 -29.67 -28.08
CA PHE A 4 -53.04 -28.21 -28.45
C PHE A 4 -53.21 -27.11 -27.36
N ARG A 5 -52.52 -25.95 -27.38
CA ARG A 5 -52.22 -24.93 -28.43
C ARG A 5 -50.99 -24.09 -27.98
N THR A 6 -49.89 -23.93 -28.71
CA THR A 6 -49.54 -22.92 -29.75
C THR A 6 -50.02 -21.47 -29.55
N ALA A 7 -49.07 -20.54 -29.40
CA ALA A 7 -49.10 -19.21 -30.04
C ALA A 7 -47.67 -18.70 -30.33
N LEU A 8 -47.46 -18.32 -31.58
CA LEU A 8 -46.29 -17.68 -32.19
C LEU A 8 -46.29 -16.16 -31.90
N SER A 9 -45.12 -15.53 -31.85
CA SER A 9 -44.90 -14.28 -32.60
C SER A 9 -43.44 -14.14 -33.05
N VAL A 10 -43.28 -14.04 -34.36
CA VAL A 10 -42.05 -13.82 -35.12
C VAL A 10 -41.85 -12.32 -35.29
N SER A 11 -40.61 -11.85 -35.24
CA SER A 11 -40.16 -10.69 -36.02
C SER A 11 -38.67 -10.83 -36.33
N ALA A 12 -38.41 -11.12 -37.60
CA ALA A 12 -37.10 -11.13 -38.23
C ALA A 12 -36.83 -9.76 -38.86
N VAL A 13 -35.61 -9.24 -38.72
CA VAL A 13 -35.04 -8.28 -39.67
C VAL A 13 -33.64 -8.76 -40.02
N ALA A 14 -33.48 -9.13 -41.28
CA ALA A 14 -32.20 -9.42 -41.91
C ALA A 14 -31.66 -8.14 -42.55
N LEU A 15 -30.35 -7.91 -42.43
CA LEU A 15 -29.61 -7.05 -43.35
C LEU A 15 -28.32 -7.78 -43.74
N ALA A 16 -28.19 -8.08 -45.02
CA ALA A 16 -27.02 -8.63 -45.68
C ALA A 16 -26.40 -7.58 -46.60
N ILE A 17 -25.24 -7.93 -47.18
CA ILE A 17 -24.43 -7.25 -48.24
C ILE A 17 -23.18 -6.59 -47.62
N SER A 18 -21.93 -6.89 -48.01
CA SER A 18 -21.38 -7.60 -49.17
C SER A 18 -19.94 -8.08 -48.92
N LEU A 19 -19.64 -9.32 -49.32
CA LEU A 19 -18.28 -9.75 -49.65
C LEU A 19 -17.92 -9.25 -51.06
N ALA A 20 -16.78 -8.59 -51.19
CA ALA A 20 -16.05 -8.45 -52.45
C ALA A 20 -14.63 -8.97 -52.22
N GLY A 21 -14.36 -10.17 -52.73
CA GLY A 21 -12.99 -10.67 -52.89
C GLY A 21 -12.50 -10.33 -54.30
N CYS A 22 -11.24 -9.89 -54.43
CA CYS A 22 -10.48 -10.10 -55.64
C CYS A 22 -8.97 -10.02 -55.41
N SER A 23 -8.32 -11.14 -55.77
CA SER A 23 -6.99 -11.31 -56.39
C SER A 23 -5.73 -10.74 -55.72
N THR A 24 -4.83 -11.69 -55.44
CA THR A 24 -3.40 -11.53 -55.22
C THR A 24 -2.68 -10.96 -56.45
N ALA A 25 -1.86 -9.93 -56.21
CA ALA A 25 -0.69 -9.61 -57.02
C ALA A 25 0.45 -9.24 -56.07
N ALA A 26 1.49 -10.08 -56.07
CA ALA A 26 2.77 -9.77 -55.44
C ALA A 26 3.41 -8.55 -56.11
N THR A 27 4.07 -7.67 -55.35
CA THR A 27 5.34 -6.98 -55.70
C THR A 27 5.83 -6.13 -54.52
N SER A 28 7.05 -6.47 -54.06
CA SER A 28 8.15 -5.64 -53.54
C SER A 28 7.98 -4.67 -52.35
N SER A 29 8.80 -4.99 -51.34
CA SER A 29 9.34 -4.17 -50.26
C SER A 29 9.70 -2.72 -50.62
N THR A 30 9.29 -1.78 -49.79
CA THR A 30 10.05 -0.56 -49.49
C THR A 30 9.76 -0.14 -48.05
N SER A 31 10.81 -0.16 -47.23
CA SER A 31 10.84 0.21 -45.82
C SER A 31 10.62 1.71 -45.63
N THR A 32 9.65 2.09 -44.80
CA THR A 32 9.58 3.40 -44.16
C THR A 32 9.28 3.18 -42.68
N GLY A 33 10.17 3.69 -41.84
CA GLY A 33 10.20 3.42 -40.40
C GLY A 33 8.99 4.01 -39.67
N ALA A 34 8.33 3.17 -38.89
CA ALA A 34 7.42 3.60 -37.84
C ALA A 34 8.21 3.65 -36.54
N THR A 35 8.41 4.86 -36.02
CA THR A 35 8.67 5.10 -34.60
C THR A 35 7.55 4.42 -33.80
N GLY A 36 7.91 3.35 -33.08
CA GLY A 36 7.01 2.72 -32.13
C GLY A 36 6.76 3.66 -30.97
N THR A 37 5.57 4.24 -30.91
CA THR A 37 5.02 4.75 -29.66
C THR A 37 4.66 3.53 -28.83
N SER A 38 5.42 3.27 -27.75
CA SER A 38 4.93 2.41 -26.67
C SER A 38 3.72 3.13 -26.08
N THR A 39 2.52 2.66 -26.41
CA THR A 39 1.34 2.93 -25.61
C THR A 39 1.46 2.08 -24.36
N THR A 40 2.00 2.65 -23.28
CA THR A 40 1.81 2.11 -21.94
C THR A 40 0.31 2.17 -21.68
N THR A 41 -0.35 1.02 -21.61
CA THR A 41 -1.74 0.94 -21.16
C THR A 41 -1.69 1.23 -19.66
N THR A 42 -1.92 2.47 -19.25
CA THR A 42 -2.12 2.76 -17.82
C THR A 42 -3.43 2.13 -17.41
N GLN A 43 -3.40 1.28 -16.38
CA GLN A 43 -4.64 0.78 -15.78
C GLN A 43 -5.41 1.97 -15.21
N GLN A 44 -6.75 1.93 -15.29
CA GLN A 44 -7.56 2.98 -14.69
C GLN A 44 -7.45 2.92 -13.17
N ALA A 45 -7.32 4.07 -12.50
CA ALA A 45 -7.41 4.18 -11.05
C ALA A 45 -8.68 3.51 -10.52
N VAL A 46 -8.53 2.67 -9.50
CA VAL A 46 -9.69 2.07 -8.81
C VAL A 46 -10.19 3.07 -7.77
N THR A 47 -11.50 3.32 -7.73
CA THR A 47 -12.07 4.27 -6.76
C THR A 47 -12.25 3.63 -5.39
N THR A 48 -12.21 4.40 -4.30
CA THR A 48 -12.47 3.90 -2.94
C THR A 48 -13.81 3.15 -2.84
N ALA A 49 -14.87 3.66 -3.48
CA ALA A 49 -16.17 2.99 -3.47
C ALA A 49 -16.16 1.64 -4.20
N THR A 50 -15.37 1.49 -5.28
CA THR A 50 -15.21 0.20 -5.95
C THR A 50 -14.33 -0.77 -5.17
N ILE A 51 -13.41 -0.25 -4.35
CA ILE A 51 -12.53 -1.05 -3.48
C ILE A 51 -13.32 -1.65 -2.31
N GLU A 52 -14.17 -0.87 -1.65
CA GLU A 52 -14.94 -1.32 -0.47
C GLU A 52 -15.93 -2.46 -0.80
N ASP A 53 -16.41 -2.56 -2.04
CA ASP A 53 -17.43 -3.51 -2.48
C ASP A 53 -16.86 -4.75 -3.23
N ASP A 54 -15.55 -4.84 -3.49
CA ASP A 54 -14.93 -5.85 -4.39
C ASP A 54 -13.92 -6.77 -3.69
N THR A 55 -14.29 -7.31 -2.52
CA THR A 55 -13.53 -8.37 -1.85
C THR A 55 -14.34 -9.65 -1.75
N HIS A 56 -13.65 -10.78 -1.58
CA HIS A 56 -14.28 -12.07 -1.27
C HIS A 56 -14.94 -12.12 0.11
N TYR A 57 -14.48 -11.28 1.05
CA TYR A 57 -14.88 -11.34 2.44
C TYR A 57 -16.35 -10.96 2.66
N ASP A 58 -17.09 -11.85 3.34
CA ASP A 58 -18.39 -11.57 3.93
C ASP A 58 -18.30 -11.69 5.47
N SER A 59 -19.00 -10.82 6.19
CA SER A 59 -19.12 -10.94 7.65
C SER A 59 -19.73 -12.28 8.11
N ASP A 60 -20.55 -12.93 7.28
CA ASP A 60 -21.11 -14.25 7.54
C ASP A 60 -20.03 -15.36 7.51
N ASP A 61 -18.86 -15.10 6.90
CA ASP A 61 -17.69 -16.00 6.92
C ASP A 61 -17.07 -16.16 8.31
N LEU A 62 -17.47 -15.34 9.27
CA LEU A 62 -17.03 -15.45 10.66
C LEU A 62 -18.07 -16.15 11.55
N SER A 63 -19.13 -16.70 10.95
CA SER A 63 -20.22 -17.37 11.65
C SER A 63 -20.39 -18.82 11.18
N TRP A 64 -20.42 -19.77 12.12
CA TRP A 64 -20.66 -21.18 11.81
C TRP A 64 -21.26 -21.95 12.98
N ASP A 65 -21.78 -23.14 12.69
CA ASP A 65 -22.15 -24.11 13.71
C ASP A 65 -20.90 -24.83 14.24
N THR A 66 -20.45 -24.47 15.44
CA THR A 66 -19.28 -25.09 16.08
C THR A 66 -19.47 -26.60 16.33
N ALA A 67 -20.70 -27.10 16.36
CA ALA A 67 -20.96 -28.54 16.46
C ALA A 67 -20.68 -29.31 15.16
N ALA A 68 -20.58 -28.61 14.03
CA ALA A 68 -20.25 -29.18 12.72
C ALA A 68 -18.73 -29.23 12.45
N GLU A 69 -17.90 -28.72 13.36
CA GLU A 69 -16.45 -28.71 13.21
C GLU A 69 -15.85 -30.12 13.13
N VAL A 70 -14.90 -30.27 12.21
CA VAL A 70 -14.03 -31.45 12.15
C VAL A 70 -12.76 -31.16 12.93
N ALA A 71 -12.61 -31.78 14.10
CA ALA A 71 -11.44 -31.59 14.94
C ALA A 71 -10.26 -32.46 14.46
N ILE A 72 -9.09 -31.85 14.31
CA ILE A 72 -7.84 -32.46 13.87
C ILE A 72 -6.77 -32.21 14.93
N SER A 73 -6.23 -33.29 15.50
CA SER A 73 -5.07 -33.22 16.40
C SER A 73 -3.80 -33.44 15.59
N LEU A 74 -2.86 -32.51 15.70
CA LEU A 74 -1.56 -32.53 15.04
C LEU A 74 -0.50 -33.10 15.99
N SER A 75 0.27 -34.06 15.49
CA SER A 75 1.40 -34.67 16.20
C SER A 75 2.30 -35.37 15.20
N ASP A 76 3.62 -35.24 15.35
CA ASP A 76 4.58 -35.95 14.51
C ASP A 76 4.30 -37.47 14.51
N GLY A 77 4.02 -38.02 13.32
CA GLY A 77 3.66 -39.42 13.10
C GLY A 77 2.34 -39.87 13.74
N GLY A 78 1.55 -38.97 14.31
CA GLY A 78 0.37 -39.26 15.12
C GLY A 78 -0.85 -38.37 14.87
N SER A 79 -0.79 -37.53 13.83
CA SER A 79 -1.90 -36.67 13.42
C SER A 79 -3.16 -37.49 13.11
N ARG A 80 -4.33 -36.99 13.52
CA ARG A 80 -5.61 -37.70 13.33
C ARG A 80 -6.82 -36.78 13.46
N VAL A 81 -7.90 -37.15 12.78
CA VAL A 81 -9.25 -36.61 13.04
C VAL A 81 -9.75 -37.17 14.38
N THR A 82 -10.22 -36.30 15.27
CA THR A 82 -10.68 -36.64 16.64
C THR A 82 -12.19 -36.51 16.83
N SER A 83 -12.89 -35.84 15.92
CA SER A 83 -14.36 -35.82 15.84
C SER A 83 -14.92 -37.08 15.14
N SER A 84 -16.25 -37.15 14.97
CA SER A 84 -16.88 -38.19 14.13
C SER A 84 -16.27 -38.22 12.73
N SER A 85 -16.16 -39.40 12.13
CA SER A 85 -15.45 -39.63 10.87
C SER A 85 -15.79 -38.60 9.78
N SER A 86 -14.78 -37.87 9.30
CA SER A 86 -14.87 -37.01 8.11
C SER A 86 -14.28 -37.74 6.90
N THR A 87 -14.94 -37.64 5.74
CA THR A 87 -14.41 -38.13 4.46
C THR A 87 -13.56 -37.09 3.74
N GLY A 88 -13.53 -35.84 4.21
CA GLY A 88 -12.82 -34.72 3.59
C GLY A 88 -11.44 -34.46 4.18
N VAL A 89 -10.92 -35.35 5.03
CA VAL A 89 -9.57 -35.23 5.63
C VAL A 89 -8.79 -36.50 5.40
N ALA A 90 -7.61 -36.37 4.80
CA ALA A 90 -6.61 -37.43 4.71
C ALA A 90 -5.38 -37.07 5.56
N VAL A 91 -4.80 -38.05 6.23
CA VAL A 91 -3.53 -37.90 6.94
C VAL A 91 -2.55 -38.92 6.37
N ASP A 92 -1.45 -38.43 5.79
CA ASP A 92 -0.34 -39.24 5.31
C ASP A 92 0.96 -38.77 5.98
N GLY A 93 1.42 -39.53 6.98
CA GLY A 93 2.54 -39.13 7.83
C GLY A 93 2.27 -37.78 8.53
N ASN A 94 3.10 -36.79 8.22
CA ASN A 94 3.01 -35.42 8.74
C ASN A 94 2.29 -34.45 7.78
N THR A 95 1.65 -34.97 6.73
CA THR A 95 0.82 -34.17 5.83
C THR A 95 -0.66 -34.41 6.14
N VAL A 96 -1.40 -33.32 6.38
CA VAL A 96 -2.86 -33.33 6.54
C VAL A 96 -3.46 -32.63 5.33
N THR A 97 -4.27 -33.35 4.56
CA THR A 97 -4.97 -32.81 3.38
C THR A 97 -6.46 -32.68 3.67
N ILE A 98 -6.99 -31.48 3.49
CA ILE A 98 -8.41 -31.13 3.58
C ILE A 98 -8.93 -30.94 2.16
N SER A 99 -9.94 -31.71 1.75
CA SER A 99 -10.39 -31.79 0.35
C SER A 99 -11.89 -31.54 0.16
N ALA A 100 -12.55 -30.87 1.10
CA ALA A 100 -13.96 -30.57 1.03
C ALA A 100 -14.26 -29.25 1.77
N ALA A 101 -15.34 -28.58 1.35
CA ALA A 101 -15.90 -27.47 2.10
C ALA A 101 -16.22 -27.85 3.55
N GLY A 102 -16.05 -26.89 4.47
CA GLY A 102 -16.39 -27.08 5.87
C GLY A 102 -15.49 -26.33 6.82
N THR A 103 -15.67 -26.59 8.12
CA THR A 103 -14.86 -25.99 9.19
C THR A 103 -14.03 -27.06 9.89
N TYR A 104 -12.72 -26.82 9.94
CA TYR A 104 -11.71 -27.74 10.45
C TYR A 104 -10.94 -27.07 11.57
N ARG A 105 -11.06 -27.59 12.80
CA ARG A 105 -10.33 -27.08 13.97
C ARG A 105 -9.05 -27.87 14.17
N LEU A 106 -7.91 -27.20 14.06
CA LEU A 106 -6.58 -27.78 14.22
C LEU A 106 -6.01 -27.39 15.58
N SER A 107 -5.33 -28.34 16.23
CA SER A 107 -4.63 -28.12 17.49
C SER A 107 -3.41 -29.04 17.60
N GLY A 108 -2.35 -28.61 18.26
CA GLY A 108 -1.11 -29.37 18.42
C GLY A 108 -0.01 -28.93 17.45
N SER A 109 0.98 -29.79 17.20
CA SER A 109 2.18 -29.40 16.47
C SER A 109 2.70 -30.44 15.49
N LEU A 110 3.36 -29.95 14.44
CA LEU A 110 4.18 -30.72 13.50
C LEU A 110 5.53 -30.02 13.37
N SER A 111 6.62 -30.72 13.71
CA SER A 111 7.96 -30.13 13.63
C SER A 111 8.48 -30.06 12.18
N ASP A 112 8.01 -30.99 11.35
CA ASP A 112 8.30 -31.07 9.92
C ASP A 112 7.08 -31.69 9.22
N GLY A 113 6.13 -30.86 8.82
CA GLY A 113 4.85 -31.29 8.27
C GLY A 113 4.13 -30.19 7.49
N GLN A 114 2.97 -30.54 6.93
CA GLN A 114 2.24 -29.63 6.05
C GLN A 114 0.73 -29.80 6.21
N ILE A 115 0.01 -28.69 6.26
CA ILE A 115 -1.43 -28.62 6.05
C ILE A 115 -1.68 -28.22 4.60
N VAL A 116 -2.51 -28.99 3.90
CA VAL A 116 -2.88 -28.76 2.51
C VAL A 116 -4.40 -28.63 2.41
N VAL A 117 -4.89 -27.50 1.89
CA VAL A 117 -6.28 -27.32 1.47
C VAL A 117 -6.36 -27.53 -0.04
N ALA A 118 -7.04 -28.57 -0.47
CA ALA A 118 -7.22 -28.97 -1.86
C ALA A 118 -8.70 -29.31 -2.11
N ALA A 119 -9.57 -28.33 -1.83
CA ALA A 119 -11.01 -28.41 -2.05
C ALA A 119 -11.37 -27.96 -3.48
N GLY A 120 -12.65 -28.03 -3.84
CA GLY A 120 -13.09 -27.56 -5.16
C GLY A 120 -13.16 -26.03 -5.24
N ASP A 121 -13.12 -25.49 -6.46
CA ASP A 121 -13.16 -24.05 -6.75
C ASP A 121 -14.50 -23.35 -6.37
N SER A 122 -15.45 -24.08 -5.76
CA SER A 122 -16.70 -23.53 -5.22
C SER A 122 -16.87 -23.80 -3.73
N ASP A 123 -15.81 -24.31 -3.09
CA ASP A 123 -15.83 -24.74 -1.70
C ASP A 123 -15.17 -23.67 -0.82
N THR A 124 -15.94 -23.11 0.13
CA THR A 124 -15.38 -22.33 1.24
C THR A 124 -14.82 -23.28 2.30
N VAL A 125 -13.56 -23.09 2.67
CA VAL A 125 -12.88 -23.91 3.69
C VAL A 125 -12.41 -23.03 4.84
N ARG A 126 -12.93 -23.26 6.04
CA ARG A 126 -12.49 -22.58 7.26
C ARG A 126 -11.57 -23.46 8.08
N ILE A 127 -10.40 -22.93 8.43
CA ILE A 127 -9.36 -23.58 9.21
C ILE A 127 -9.20 -22.79 10.50
N VAL A 128 -9.73 -23.34 11.59
CA VAL A 128 -9.61 -22.75 12.93
C VAL A 128 -8.30 -23.20 13.55
N LEU A 129 -7.38 -22.27 13.79
CA LEU A 129 -6.11 -22.52 14.46
C LEU A 129 -6.27 -22.30 15.97
N ASP A 130 -6.17 -23.40 16.73
CA ASP A 130 -6.38 -23.45 18.17
C ASP A 130 -5.14 -24.02 18.88
N GLY A 131 -4.08 -23.20 18.90
CA GLY A 131 -2.79 -23.59 19.49
C GLY A 131 -1.97 -24.48 18.56
N VAL A 132 -1.80 -24.04 17.31
CA VAL A 132 -1.12 -24.77 16.23
C VAL A 132 0.32 -24.29 16.06
N GLU A 133 1.27 -25.22 16.04
CA GLU A 133 2.68 -24.95 15.68
C GLU A 133 3.10 -25.82 14.49
N LEU A 134 3.39 -25.20 13.35
CA LEU A 134 3.79 -25.89 12.13
C LEU A 134 5.18 -25.45 11.69
N GLY A 135 6.10 -26.40 11.61
CA GLY A 135 7.37 -26.29 10.91
C GLY A 135 7.37 -27.14 9.65
N ASN A 136 8.04 -26.68 8.59
CA ASN A 136 8.37 -27.49 7.42
C ASN A 136 9.79 -27.16 6.96
N SER A 137 10.67 -28.15 6.93
CA SER A 137 12.09 -27.97 6.62
C SER A 137 12.41 -27.98 5.11
N THR A 138 11.42 -28.25 4.26
CA THR A 138 11.60 -28.38 2.80
C THR A 138 10.67 -27.52 1.95
N GLY A 139 9.68 -26.85 2.56
CA GLY A 139 8.78 -25.93 1.89
C GLY A 139 7.79 -25.28 2.86
N SER A 140 6.60 -24.94 2.38
CA SER A 140 5.55 -24.27 3.17
C SER A 140 4.89 -25.21 4.18
N PRO A 141 4.66 -24.79 5.43
CA PRO A 141 3.88 -25.55 6.41
C PRO A 141 2.36 -25.49 6.16
N PHE A 142 1.86 -24.45 5.47
CA PHE A 142 0.44 -24.29 5.16
C PHE A 142 0.26 -23.89 3.69
N VAL A 143 -0.46 -24.70 2.93
CA VAL A 143 -0.71 -24.48 1.49
C VAL A 143 -2.19 -24.63 1.18
N VAL A 144 -2.79 -23.61 0.57
CA VAL A 144 -4.09 -23.72 -0.12
C VAL A 144 -3.82 -23.88 -1.59
N GLN A 145 -4.00 -25.10 -2.10
CA GLN A 145 -3.89 -25.44 -3.53
C GLN A 145 -5.18 -25.15 -4.29
N GLY A 146 -6.33 -25.17 -3.62
CA GLY A 146 -7.63 -24.91 -4.23
C GLY A 146 -8.75 -24.80 -3.19
N ALA A 147 -9.58 -23.79 -3.38
CA ALA A 147 -10.83 -23.48 -2.69
C ALA A 147 -11.51 -22.34 -3.50
N ASP A 148 -12.77 -22.04 -3.22
CA ASP A 148 -13.34 -20.73 -3.61
C ASP A 148 -12.69 -19.64 -2.73
N GLU A 149 -12.70 -19.88 -1.41
CA GLU A 149 -12.00 -19.08 -0.41
C GLU A 149 -11.50 -19.98 0.72
N ALA A 150 -10.31 -19.70 1.23
CA ALA A 150 -9.81 -20.25 2.47
C ALA A 150 -9.84 -19.20 3.60
N ILE A 151 -10.42 -19.56 4.74
CA ILE A 151 -10.48 -18.70 5.92
C ILE A 151 -9.60 -19.29 7.01
N VAL A 152 -8.53 -18.61 7.38
CA VAL A 152 -7.71 -18.95 8.56
C VAL A 152 -8.24 -18.16 9.75
N TYR A 153 -8.96 -18.86 10.64
CA TYR A 153 -9.55 -18.27 11.84
C TYR A 153 -8.68 -18.56 13.07
N LEU A 154 -8.20 -17.50 13.73
CA LEU A 154 -7.37 -17.56 14.93
C LEU A 154 -8.28 -17.64 16.16
N GLU A 155 -8.36 -18.83 16.77
CA GLU A 155 -9.21 -19.06 17.95
C GLU A 155 -8.87 -18.11 19.10
N ASP A 156 -9.87 -17.66 19.84
CA ASP A 156 -9.67 -16.71 20.93
C ASP A 156 -8.70 -17.27 21.99
N GLY A 157 -7.74 -16.44 22.40
CA GLY A 157 -6.71 -16.82 23.37
C GLY A 157 -5.66 -17.82 22.86
N SER A 158 -5.72 -18.23 21.58
CA SER A 158 -4.72 -19.12 21.00
C SER A 158 -3.45 -18.39 20.57
N THR A 159 -2.34 -19.13 20.54
CA THR A 159 -1.10 -18.72 19.88
C THR A 159 -0.71 -19.76 18.87
N ASN A 160 -0.53 -19.32 17.63
CA ASN A 160 -0.24 -20.18 16.49
C ASN A 160 1.06 -19.73 15.82
N THR A 161 1.83 -20.67 15.29
CA THR A 161 3.10 -20.40 14.62
C THR A 161 3.21 -21.18 13.33
N LEU A 162 3.60 -20.51 12.25
CA LEU A 162 4.00 -21.09 10.97
C LEU A 162 5.47 -20.79 10.72
N THR A 163 6.25 -21.78 10.33
CA THR A 163 7.66 -21.64 9.97
C THR A 163 7.99 -22.52 8.78
N ASP A 164 8.43 -21.90 7.69
CA ASP A 164 8.84 -22.64 6.50
C ASP A 164 10.35 -22.91 6.43
N ALA A 165 10.76 -23.47 5.31
CA ALA A 165 12.14 -23.82 5.03
C ALA A 165 12.97 -22.58 4.69
N THR A 166 14.30 -22.69 4.79
CA THR A 166 15.21 -21.67 4.25
C THR A 166 15.49 -21.84 2.76
N ALA A 167 14.97 -22.91 2.14
CA ALA A 167 15.19 -23.24 0.74
C ALA A 167 14.08 -24.16 0.22
N TYR A 168 13.55 -23.83 -0.94
CA TYR A 168 12.53 -24.63 -1.63
C TYR A 168 13.12 -25.26 -2.88
N SER A 169 12.80 -26.55 -3.10
CA SER A 169 13.29 -27.28 -4.26
C SER A 169 12.51 -26.98 -5.55
N ASP A 170 11.22 -26.67 -5.41
CA ASP A 170 10.36 -26.23 -6.50
C ASP A 170 10.21 -24.71 -6.41
N GLN A 171 10.44 -24.03 -7.53
CA GLN A 171 10.37 -22.58 -7.67
C GLN A 171 9.64 -22.23 -8.97
N GLY A 172 8.71 -23.09 -9.39
CA GLY A 172 7.76 -22.77 -10.46
C GLY A 172 6.86 -21.58 -10.09
N GLU A 173 6.22 -21.00 -11.09
CA GLU A 173 5.37 -19.80 -10.96
C GLU A 173 4.23 -19.93 -9.94
N ASP A 174 3.65 -21.14 -9.85
CA ASP A 174 2.57 -21.51 -8.93
C ASP A 174 3.06 -22.41 -7.78
N ALA A 175 4.38 -22.59 -7.64
CA ALA A 175 4.92 -23.32 -6.50
C ALA A 175 4.78 -22.47 -5.23
N PRO A 176 4.43 -23.07 -4.08
CA PRO A 176 4.41 -22.35 -2.81
C PRO A 176 5.78 -21.75 -2.51
N ASN A 177 5.81 -20.48 -2.13
CA ASN A 177 7.03 -19.72 -1.84
C ASN A 177 6.97 -18.97 -0.50
N SER A 178 5.98 -19.26 0.34
CA SER A 178 5.76 -18.54 1.61
C SER A 178 5.35 -19.48 2.75
N ALA A 179 5.41 -19.00 3.98
CA ALA A 179 5.01 -19.81 5.13
C ALA A 179 3.49 -20.08 5.18
N LEU A 180 2.67 -19.12 4.75
CA LEU A 180 1.26 -19.31 4.46
C LEU A 180 1.01 -18.95 3.00
N TYR A 181 0.78 -19.96 2.16
CA TYR A 181 0.60 -19.80 0.72
C TYR A 181 -0.82 -20.17 0.30
N SER A 182 -1.46 -19.34 -0.51
CA SER A 182 -2.77 -19.61 -1.09
C SER A 182 -2.79 -19.35 -2.60
N MET A 183 -3.33 -20.31 -3.34
CA MET A 183 -3.71 -20.15 -4.75
C MET A 183 -5.12 -19.58 -4.93
N ALA A 184 -5.90 -19.49 -3.86
CA ALA A 184 -7.26 -18.95 -3.83
C ALA A 184 -7.32 -17.70 -2.95
N ASP A 185 -8.47 -17.02 -2.96
CA ASP A 185 -8.79 -15.97 -2.00
C ASP A 185 -8.57 -16.44 -0.54
N LEU A 186 -7.97 -15.57 0.27
CA LEU A 186 -7.56 -15.87 1.64
C LEU A 186 -8.05 -14.81 2.62
N THR A 187 -8.83 -15.23 3.62
CA THR A 187 -9.16 -14.41 4.79
C THR A 187 -8.37 -14.86 6.03
N ILE A 188 -7.80 -13.91 6.79
CA ILE A 188 -7.29 -14.13 8.15
C ILE A 188 -8.17 -13.35 9.14
N ALA A 189 -8.72 -14.04 10.12
CA ALA A 189 -9.66 -13.46 11.09
C ALA A 189 -9.53 -14.09 12.48
N GLY A 190 -10.31 -13.59 13.45
CA GLY A 190 -10.35 -14.07 14.82
C GLY A 190 -9.50 -13.23 15.78
N THR A 191 -9.58 -13.49 17.09
CA THR A 191 -8.90 -12.69 18.12
C THR A 191 -7.63 -13.33 18.66
N GLY A 192 -7.31 -14.55 18.21
CA GLY A 192 -6.05 -15.22 18.52
C GLY A 192 -4.82 -14.56 17.90
N SER A 193 -3.67 -15.19 18.14
CA SER A 193 -2.38 -14.73 17.62
C SER A 193 -1.76 -15.70 16.62
N LEU A 194 -1.08 -15.16 15.61
CA LEU A 194 -0.35 -15.90 14.58
C LEU A 194 1.05 -15.29 14.39
N ALA A 195 2.08 -16.12 14.54
CA ALA A 195 3.45 -15.79 14.17
C ALA A 195 3.82 -16.52 12.87
N VAL A 196 4.19 -15.78 11.82
CA VAL A 196 4.58 -16.32 10.52
C VAL A 196 6.05 -16.03 10.29
N ASN A 197 6.84 -17.07 10.07
CA ASN A 197 8.28 -16.98 9.86
C ASN A 197 8.58 -17.49 8.44
N GLY A 198 8.62 -16.57 7.47
CA GLY A 198 8.98 -16.80 6.07
C GLY A 198 10.49 -16.75 5.88
N LYS A 199 11.16 -17.89 6.04
CA LYS A 199 12.61 -18.06 6.00
C LYS A 199 13.18 -18.24 4.60
N PHE A 200 12.33 -18.48 3.61
CA PHE A 200 12.75 -18.63 2.22
C PHE A 200 12.53 -17.35 1.41
N ASN A 201 11.28 -16.89 1.34
CA ASN A 201 10.86 -15.71 0.59
C ASN A 201 9.82 -14.94 1.42
N ASP A 202 8.54 -15.03 1.04
CA ASP A 202 7.47 -14.22 1.61
C ASP A 202 6.91 -14.82 2.91
N GLY A 203 6.28 -13.99 3.73
CA GLY A 203 5.56 -14.45 4.91
C GLY A 203 4.20 -15.08 4.55
N ILE A 204 3.27 -14.24 4.09
CA ILE A 204 1.88 -14.60 3.76
C ILE A 204 1.61 -14.21 2.31
N VAL A 205 1.14 -15.16 1.51
CA VAL A 205 0.83 -14.96 0.09
C VAL A 205 -0.55 -15.49 -0.24
N SER A 206 -1.36 -14.66 -0.91
CA SER A 206 -2.47 -15.08 -1.75
C SER A 206 -2.16 -14.72 -3.20
N LYS A 207 -2.34 -15.67 -4.11
CA LYS A 207 -2.22 -15.45 -5.56
C LYS A 207 -3.45 -14.74 -6.15
N ASP A 208 -4.52 -14.62 -5.37
CA ASP A 208 -5.71 -13.81 -5.64
C ASP A 208 -5.81 -12.70 -4.57
N GLY A 209 -6.97 -12.49 -3.96
CA GLY A 209 -7.20 -11.51 -2.91
C GLY A 209 -6.78 -11.99 -1.52
N LEU A 210 -6.41 -11.04 -0.67
CA LEU A 210 -6.09 -11.27 0.73
C LEU A 210 -6.83 -10.27 1.63
N VAL A 211 -7.65 -10.78 2.54
CA VAL A 211 -8.34 -9.97 3.56
C VAL A 211 -7.82 -10.32 4.95
N LEU A 212 -7.30 -9.29 5.63
CA LEU A 212 -6.89 -9.29 7.01
C LEU A 212 -8.01 -8.66 7.85
N ALA A 213 -8.96 -9.49 8.24
CA ALA A 213 -10.20 -9.05 8.88
C ALA A 213 -10.02 -8.72 10.37
N SER A 214 -9.20 -9.49 11.08
CA SER A 214 -8.88 -9.29 12.51
C SER A 214 -7.71 -10.16 12.97
N GLY A 215 -7.27 -9.95 14.21
CA GLY A 215 -6.32 -10.81 14.91
C GLY A 215 -5.04 -10.10 15.32
N LYS A 216 -4.12 -10.85 15.92
CA LYS A 216 -2.77 -10.38 16.22
C LYS A 216 -1.76 -11.17 15.40
N VAL A 217 -1.27 -10.59 14.32
CA VAL A 217 -0.36 -11.26 13.38
C VAL A 217 1.01 -10.61 13.45
N THR A 218 2.05 -11.45 13.56
CA THR A 218 3.45 -11.02 13.45
C THR A 218 4.09 -11.80 12.31
N VAL A 219 4.72 -11.08 11.39
CA VAL A 219 5.37 -11.65 10.20
C VAL A 219 6.84 -11.25 10.21
N ASP A 220 7.72 -12.23 10.05
CA ASP A 220 9.15 -12.07 9.81
C ASP A 220 9.47 -12.81 8.50
N ALA A 221 9.81 -12.06 7.45
CA ALA A 221 9.99 -12.58 6.09
C ALA A 221 11.34 -12.15 5.50
N VAL A 222 11.95 -13.04 4.71
CA VAL A 222 13.22 -12.77 4.01
C VAL A 222 13.02 -11.81 2.83
N ASP A 223 11.89 -11.93 2.14
CA ASP A 223 11.49 -11.06 1.04
C ASP A 223 10.27 -10.25 1.49
N ASP A 224 9.09 -10.44 0.89
CA ASP A 224 7.90 -9.66 1.24
C ASP A 224 7.19 -10.16 2.50
N GLY A 225 6.66 -9.25 3.30
CA GLY A 225 5.89 -9.60 4.49
C GLY A 225 4.54 -10.24 4.13
N ILE A 226 3.62 -9.42 3.62
CA ILE A 226 2.24 -9.79 3.35
C ILE A 226 1.87 -9.38 1.93
N ARG A 227 1.39 -10.34 1.12
CA ARG A 227 1.05 -10.12 -0.28
C ARG A 227 -0.27 -10.80 -0.66
N GLY A 228 -1.26 -10.02 -1.02
CA GLY A 228 -2.38 -10.45 -1.86
C GLY A 228 -2.17 -9.90 -3.26
N LYS A 229 -2.06 -10.78 -4.26
CA LYS A 229 -1.71 -10.37 -5.62
C LYS A 229 -2.75 -9.40 -6.18
N ASP A 230 -4.02 -9.77 -6.14
CA ASP A 230 -5.12 -8.97 -6.69
C ASP A 230 -5.43 -7.77 -5.81
N TYR A 231 -5.47 -8.01 -4.50
CA TYR A 231 -5.64 -6.98 -3.51
C TYR A 231 -5.21 -7.44 -2.12
N THR A 232 -4.84 -6.47 -1.28
CA THR A 232 -4.61 -6.68 0.15
C THR A 232 -5.45 -5.71 0.97
N VAL A 233 -6.28 -6.23 1.88
CA VAL A 233 -7.19 -5.40 2.70
C VAL A 233 -6.96 -5.63 4.18
N LEU A 234 -6.72 -4.57 4.95
CA LEU A 234 -6.77 -4.58 6.42
C LEU A 234 -8.07 -3.94 6.89
N LEU A 235 -8.95 -4.76 7.48
CA LEU A 235 -10.21 -4.28 8.05
C LEU A 235 -10.06 -3.87 9.52
N ASP A 236 -9.43 -4.72 10.32
CA ASP A 236 -9.14 -4.50 11.74
C ASP A 236 -8.03 -5.46 12.21
N GLY A 237 -7.56 -5.35 13.45
CA GLY A 237 -6.53 -6.22 14.03
C GLY A 237 -5.22 -5.48 14.31
N ALA A 238 -4.18 -6.23 14.67
CA ALA A 238 -2.84 -5.72 14.94
C ALA A 238 -1.80 -6.54 14.17
N TYR A 239 -1.13 -5.90 13.22
CA TYR A 239 -0.18 -6.50 12.30
C TYR A 239 1.20 -5.88 12.50
N GLN A 240 2.18 -6.71 12.85
CA GLN A 240 3.58 -6.33 12.96
C GLN A 240 4.36 -7.05 11.86
N VAL A 241 4.95 -6.31 10.93
CA VAL A 241 5.63 -6.88 9.76
C VAL A 241 7.08 -6.45 9.74
N THR A 242 7.97 -7.42 9.65
CA THR A 242 9.38 -7.24 9.32
C THR A 242 9.65 -8.00 8.04
N ALA A 243 10.15 -7.32 7.01
CA ALA A 243 10.37 -7.85 5.68
C ALA A 243 11.72 -7.39 5.14
N GLY A 244 12.42 -8.26 4.39
CA GLY A 244 13.65 -7.88 3.68
C GLY A 244 13.37 -7.18 2.35
N GLY A 245 12.21 -7.43 1.76
CA GLY A 245 11.62 -6.70 0.63
C GLY A 245 10.52 -5.77 1.12
N ASP A 246 9.36 -5.82 0.46
CA ASP A 246 8.22 -4.96 0.78
C ASP A 246 7.51 -5.42 2.06
N GLY A 247 7.01 -4.49 2.86
CA GLY A 247 6.23 -4.81 4.05
C GLY A 247 4.88 -5.45 3.71
N VAL A 248 3.99 -4.68 3.10
CA VAL A 248 2.66 -5.13 2.68
C VAL A 248 2.41 -4.70 1.25
N LYS A 249 1.96 -5.63 0.39
CA LYS A 249 1.76 -5.30 -1.02
C LYS A 249 0.58 -5.93 -1.73
N ALA A 250 0.21 -5.30 -2.85
CA ALA A 250 -0.62 -5.86 -3.90
C ALA A 250 -0.07 -5.48 -5.27
N ASP A 251 0.17 -6.46 -6.15
CA ASP A 251 1.03 -6.28 -7.32
C ASP A 251 0.52 -6.94 -8.60
N ASN A 252 -0.78 -7.18 -8.72
CA ASN A 252 -1.37 -7.57 -9.99
C ASN A 252 -1.35 -6.39 -10.98
N GLU A 253 -0.36 -6.43 -11.88
CA GLU A 253 -0.19 -5.44 -12.94
C GLU A 253 -1.02 -5.75 -14.21
N THR A 254 -1.53 -6.98 -14.34
CA THR A 254 -2.06 -7.51 -15.59
C THR A 254 -3.57 -7.47 -15.69
N ASP A 255 -4.26 -7.70 -14.58
CA ASP A 255 -5.71 -7.78 -14.54
C ASP A 255 -6.32 -6.41 -14.26
N GLU A 256 -7.31 -6.04 -15.06
CA GLU A 256 -7.94 -4.73 -15.00
C GLU A 256 -8.62 -4.52 -13.64
N GLY A 257 -8.25 -3.43 -12.95
CA GLY A 257 -8.82 -3.07 -11.66
C GLY A 257 -8.29 -3.88 -10.48
N ARG A 258 -7.15 -4.54 -10.64
CA ARG A 258 -6.42 -5.25 -9.57
C ARG A 258 -5.15 -4.50 -9.15
N GLY A 259 -4.41 -5.08 -8.21
CA GLY A 259 -3.17 -4.54 -7.66
C GLY A 259 -3.41 -3.39 -6.69
N TRP A 260 -4.50 -3.42 -5.92
CA TRP A 260 -4.84 -2.34 -4.99
C TRP A 260 -4.75 -2.80 -3.52
N LEU A 261 -4.50 -1.84 -2.62
CA LEU A 261 -4.37 -2.08 -1.19
C LEU A 261 -5.27 -1.13 -0.42
N MET A 262 -5.96 -1.64 0.61
CA MET A 262 -6.78 -0.81 1.50
C MET A 262 -6.48 -1.07 2.97
N VAL A 263 -6.37 0.02 3.75
CA VAL A 263 -6.40 -0.01 5.22
C VAL A 263 -7.63 0.77 5.68
N SER A 264 -8.64 0.06 6.19
CA SER A 264 -9.85 0.68 6.74
C SER A 264 -9.87 0.73 8.26
N GLY A 265 -9.03 -0.06 8.93
CA GLY A 265 -8.97 -0.12 10.39
C GLY A 265 -7.76 -0.89 10.91
N GLY A 266 -7.76 -1.16 12.21
CA GLY A 266 -6.68 -1.87 12.90
C GLY A 266 -5.40 -1.04 13.06
N ALA A 267 -4.31 -1.72 13.40
CA ALA A 267 -2.97 -1.16 13.55
C ALA A 267 -1.96 -1.98 12.72
N LEU A 268 -1.26 -1.32 11.81
CA LEU A 268 -0.19 -1.87 10.99
C LEU A 268 1.13 -1.20 11.35
N THR A 269 2.14 -1.98 11.74
CA THR A 269 3.52 -1.51 11.91
C THR A 269 4.45 -2.29 10.99
N VAL A 270 5.26 -1.59 10.21
CA VAL A 270 6.14 -2.16 9.19
C VAL A 270 7.59 -1.72 9.41
N ASN A 271 8.52 -2.67 9.26
CA ASN A 271 9.93 -2.42 8.96
C ASN A 271 10.25 -3.21 7.69
N ALA A 272 10.51 -2.51 6.59
CA ALA A 272 10.76 -3.10 5.27
C ALA A 272 12.19 -2.79 4.82
N GLY A 273 12.75 -3.66 3.99
CA GLY A 273 14.03 -3.43 3.33
C GLY A 273 13.90 -2.76 1.97
N ASP A 274 12.71 -2.79 1.36
CA ASP A 274 12.30 -1.99 0.21
C ASP A 274 11.12 -1.11 0.64
N ASP A 275 9.92 -1.28 0.07
CA ASP A 275 8.80 -0.36 0.36
C ASP A 275 8.02 -0.75 1.61
N GLY A 276 7.58 0.25 2.38
CA GLY A 276 6.75 0.01 3.56
C GLY A 276 5.39 -0.60 3.19
N VAL A 277 4.61 0.14 2.39
CA VAL A 277 3.30 -0.28 1.89
C VAL A 277 3.19 0.06 0.41
N LYS A 278 3.07 -0.97 -0.43
CA LYS A 278 3.13 -0.84 -1.89
C LYS A 278 1.88 -1.38 -2.56
N ALA A 279 1.26 -0.60 -3.45
CA ALA A 279 0.20 -1.11 -4.32
C ALA A 279 0.54 -0.76 -5.76
N PHE A 280 0.35 -1.69 -6.70
CA PHE A 280 0.57 -1.37 -8.10
C PHE A 280 -0.36 -0.25 -8.60
N ASN A 281 -1.65 -0.31 -8.26
CA ASN A 281 -2.67 0.60 -8.75
C ASN A 281 -2.99 1.69 -7.70
N THR A 282 -3.75 1.32 -6.67
CA THR A 282 -4.25 2.29 -5.68
C THR A 282 -3.98 1.81 -4.27
N LEU A 283 -3.39 2.68 -3.46
CA LEU A 283 -3.28 2.52 -2.01
C LEU A 283 -4.28 3.46 -1.33
N THR A 284 -5.22 2.91 -0.56
CA THR A 284 -6.23 3.69 0.18
C THR A 284 -6.11 3.49 1.69
N VAL A 285 -6.07 4.58 2.45
CA VAL A 285 -6.22 4.60 3.91
C VAL A 285 -7.50 5.35 4.27
N THR A 286 -8.50 4.65 4.77
CA THR A 286 -9.76 5.24 5.26
C THR A 286 -9.84 5.28 6.79
N GLY A 287 -9.00 4.51 7.48
CA GLY A 287 -8.99 4.43 8.94
C GLY A 287 -7.78 3.67 9.49
N GLY A 288 -7.81 3.37 10.79
CA GLY A 288 -6.74 2.65 11.49
C GLY A 288 -5.47 3.47 11.73
N THR A 289 -4.41 2.78 12.14
CA THR A 289 -3.05 3.34 12.31
C THR A 289 -2.09 2.61 11.40
N VAL A 290 -1.33 3.34 10.58
CA VAL A 290 -0.25 2.81 9.74
C VAL A 290 1.06 3.46 10.17
N THR A 291 2.01 2.65 10.62
CA THR A 291 3.34 3.09 11.01
C THR A 291 4.38 2.35 10.19
N VAL A 292 4.99 3.04 9.22
CA VAL A 292 6.19 2.56 8.53
C VAL A 292 7.39 3.13 9.28
N ALA A 293 8.08 2.29 10.05
CA ALA A 293 9.18 2.71 10.91
C ALA A 293 10.53 2.72 10.17
N GLU A 294 10.66 1.91 9.12
CA GLU A 294 11.83 1.81 8.26
C GLU A 294 11.40 1.26 6.88
N SER A 295 11.92 1.86 5.81
CA SER A 295 11.69 1.51 4.40
C SER A 295 12.64 2.30 3.50
N GLU A 296 12.80 1.89 2.24
CA GLU A 296 13.34 2.76 1.19
C GLU A 296 12.30 3.80 0.79
N GLU A 297 11.13 3.39 0.31
CA GLU A 297 9.96 4.29 0.19
C GLU A 297 8.87 3.92 1.19
N GLY A 298 8.22 4.94 1.75
CA GLY A 298 7.21 4.72 2.78
C GLY A 298 5.91 4.11 2.26
N LEU A 299 5.21 4.89 1.43
CA LEU A 299 3.99 4.50 0.75
C LEU A 299 4.20 4.68 -0.76
N GLU A 300 3.99 3.63 -1.54
CA GLU A 300 4.13 3.70 -3.00
C GLU A 300 2.88 3.14 -3.71
N ALA A 301 2.35 3.90 -4.67
CA ALA A 301 1.36 3.41 -5.64
C ALA A 301 1.24 4.36 -6.83
N GLN A 302 0.48 4.01 -7.88
CA GLN A 302 0.09 4.99 -8.91
C GLN A 302 -0.83 6.06 -8.30
N HIS A 303 -1.75 5.64 -7.43
CA HIS A 303 -2.70 6.51 -6.76
C HIS A 303 -2.70 6.25 -5.25
N ILE A 304 -2.47 7.27 -4.46
CA ILE A 304 -2.46 7.20 -3.00
C ILE A 304 -3.60 8.08 -2.47
N VAL A 305 -4.51 7.48 -1.71
CA VAL A 305 -5.69 8.16 -1.17
C VAL A 305 -5.72 8.00 0.35
N ILE A 306 -5.70 9.12 1.07
CA ILE A 306 -5.82 9.19 2.52
C ILE A 306 -7.08 9.98 2.85
N SER A 307 -8.11 9.26 3.31
CA SER A 307 -9.41 9.82 3.68
C SER A 307 -9.76 9.63 5.15
N GLY A 308 -8.78 9.16 5.94
CA GLY A 308 -8.87 8.99 7.39
C GLY A 308 -7.61 8.32 7.93
N GLY A 309 -7.68 7.86 9.18
CA GLY A 309 -6.59 7.16 9.86
C GLY A 309 -5.46 8.06 10.37
N ASP A 310 -4.47 7.42 11.01
CA ASP A 310 -3.23 8.02 11.50
C ASP A 310 -2.03 7.31 10.85
N VAL A 311 -1.37 8.01 9.93
CA VAL A 311 -0.29 7.49 9.09
C VAL A 311 1.02 8.19 9.47
N ALA A 312 2.02 7.41 9.86
CA ALA A 312 3.36 7.87 10.16
C ALA A 312 4.39 7.07 9.35
N VAL A 313 5.27 7.78 8.65
CA VAL A 313 6.26 7.18 7.75
C VAL A 313 7.66 7.68 8.09
N THR A 314 8.60 6.75 8.15
CA THR A 314 10.04 7.01 8.14
C THR A 314 10.69 6.21 7.01
N SER A 315 11.36 6.90 6.09
CA SER A 315 11.91 6.31 4.87
C SER A 315 13.29 6.88 4.51
N ASN A 316 14.07 6.08 3.78
CA ASN A 316 15.43 6.40 3.33
C ASN A 316 15.48 7.10 1.97
N ASP A 317 14.42 7.01 1.18
CA ASP A 317 14.14 7.84 0.02
C ASP A 317 12.79 8.55 0.25
N ASP A 318 11.81 8.36 -0.62
CA ASP A 318 10.59 9.14 -0.62
C ASP A 318 9.63 8.68 0.50
N GLY A 319 8.94 9.64 1.14
CA GLY A 319 7.97 9.31 2.19
C GLY A 319 6.67 8.77 1.63
N VAL A 320 6.15 9.47 0.62
CA VAL A 320 5.00 9.07 -0.18
C VAL A 320 5.41 9.23 -1.62
N ASN A 321 5.28 8.18 -2.42
CA ASN A 321 5.65 8.19 -3.83
C ASN A 321 4.47 7.77 -4.70
N ALA A 322 3.83 8.73 -5.35
CA ALA A 322 2.85 8.45 -6.39
C ALA A 322 3.53 8.33 -7.76
N SER A 323 3.84 7.11 -8.19
CA SER A 323 4.62 6.82 -9.40
C SER A 323 4.10 5.61 -10.18
N GLY A 324 4.64 5.43 -11.38
CA GLY A 324 4.41 4.23 -12.18
C GLY A 324 5.73 3.56 -12.50
N GLY A 325 5.99 2.47 -11.80
CA GLY A 325 7.15 1.61 -12.03
C GLY A 325 6.98 0.30 -11.28
N SER A 326 7.25 -0.81 -11.95
CA SER A 326 7.57 -2.05 -11.24
C SER A 326 9.02 -1.88 -10.79
N SER A 327 9.29 -1.71 -9.49
CA SER A 327 10.64 -1.78 -8.96
C SER A 327 11.13 -3.23 -9.07
N THR A 328 11.50 -3.69 -10.27
CA THR A 328 12.32 -4.89 -10.37
C THR A 328 13.73 -4.51 -9.94
N SER A 329 13.96 -4.48 -8.63
CA SER A 329 15.26 -4.39 -7.98
C SER A 329 16.06 -5.68 -8.19
N THR A 330 16.29 -6.09 -9.44
CA THR A 330 17.38 -7.03 -9.74
C THR A 330 18.64 -6.24 -10.05
N ASP A 331 19.33 -5.83 -8.98
CA ASP A 331 20.73 -5.47 -9.02
C ASP A 331 21.55 -6.73 -9.40
N THR A 332 21.71 -6.95 -10.70
CA THR A 332 22.78 -7.80 -11.22
C THR A 332 23.67 -6.96 -12.12
N GLY A 333 24.70 -6.37 -11.51
CA GLY A 333 25.77 -5.69 -12.21
C GLY A 333 26.33 -6.52 -13.37
N ALA A 334 25.95 -6.16 -14.60
CA ALA A 334 26.63 -6.54 -15.83
C ALA A 334 26.21 -5.63 -17.00
N GLY A 335 26.88 -4.49 -17.17
CA GLY A 335 26.62 -3.66 -18.36
C GLY A 335 27.30 -2.31 -18.48
N MET A 336 28.62 -2.20 -18.24
CA MET A 336 29.36 -1.05 -18.78
C MET A 336 29.34 -1.11 -20.31
N GLY A 337 28.56 -0.21 -20.95
CA GLY A 337 28.29 -0.26 -22.38
C GLY A 337 27.92 1.06 -23.05
N GLY A 338 28.63 2.15 -22.77
CA GLY A 338 28.95 3.22 -23.73
C GLY A 338 27.85 4.18 -24.21
N GLY A 339 28.02 5.48 -23.90
CA GLY A 339 27.29 6.55 -24.58
C GLY A 339 27.53 7.95 -24.01
N MET A 340 28.73 8.50 -24.18
CA MET A 340 28.93 9.96 -24.03
C MET A 340 28.15 10.67 -25.15
N GLY A 341 27.09 11.38 -24.78
CA GLY A 341 26.32 12.27 -25.64
C GLY A 341 25.83 13.47 -24.85
N GLY A 342 26.61 14.55 -24.85
CA GLY A 342 26.19 15.83 -24.27
C GLY A 342 25.17 16.58 -25.13
N ALA A 343 24.50 17.52 -24.47
CA ALA A 343 23.61 18.59 -24.96
C ALA A 343 22.10 18.26 -24.98
N GLY A 344 21.40 18.78 -23.96
CA GLY A 344 19.94 18.91 -23.94
C GLY A 344 19.42 19.39 -22.58
N MET A 345 19.71 20.63 -22.18
CA MET A 345 18.93 21.29 -21.14
C MET A 345 17.49 21.49 -21.64
N GLY A 346 16.50 21.01 -20.87
CA GLY A 346 15.09 21.33 -21.03
C GLY A 346 14.26 20.27 -21.76
N GLY A 347 14.14 19.07 -21.19
CA GLY A 347 12.93 18.24 -21.34
C GLY A 347 12.04 18.53 -20.14
N GLY A 348 10.77 18.88 -20.36
CA GLY A 348 9.80 18.87 -19.26
C GLY A 348 9.38 17.42 -19.05
N GLU A 349 9.50 16.91 -17.82
CA GLU A 349 8.88 15.65 -17.46
C GLU A 349 7.38 15.74 -17.75
N THR A 350 6.85 14.71 -18.39
CA THR A 350 5.43 14.67 -18.71
C THR A 350 4.70 14.33 -17.43
N VAL A 351 3.77 15.19 -16.98
CA VAL A 351 2.91 14.92 -15.83
C VAL A 351 2.17 13.59 -16.08
N GLY A 352 2.46 12.58 -15.27
CA GLY A 352 1.84 11.27 -15.36
C GLY A 352 0.42 11.28 -14.77
N ASP A 353 -0.32 10.20 -15.01
CA ASP A 353 -1.60 9.95 -14.34
C ASP A 353 -1.33 9.28 -12.99
N TYR A 354 -0.74 10.05 -12.08
CA TYR A 354 -0.42 9.63 -10.71
C TYR A 354 -0.99 10.66 -9.74
N THR A 355 -1.45 10.22 -8.58
CA THR A 355 -2.11 11.13 -7.64
C THR A 355 -1.81 10.84 -6.18
N VAL A 356 -1.61 11.89 -5.40
CA VAL A 356 -1.75 11.84 -3.94
C VAL A 356 -2.96 12.67 -3.54
N GLU A 357 -3.93 12.06 -2.85
CA GLU A 357 -5.14 12.73 -2.37
C GLU A 357 -5.28 12.59 -0.86
N VAL A 358 -5.31 13.72 -0.15
CA VAL A 358 -5.55 13.77 1.31
C VAL A 358 -6.83 14.55 1.59
N SER A 359 -7.82 13.92 2.18
CA SER A 359 -9.13 14.53 2.48
C SER A 359 -9.51 14.52 3.95
N ASP A 360 -8.94 13.62 4.76
CA ASP A 360 -9.04 13.62 6.22
C ASP A 360 -7.85 12.85 6.82
N GLY A 361 -7.84 12.65 8.13
CA GLY A 361 -6.79 11.89 8.83
C GLY A 361 -5.51 12.69 9.09
N THR A 362 -4.47 11.99 9.54
CA THR A 362 -3.13 12.56 9.76
C THR A 362 -2.11 11.79 8.94
N LEU A 363 -1.25 12.51 8.21
CA LEU A 363 -0.09 11.99 7.50
C LEU A 363 1.15 12.70 8.01
N THR A 364 2.03 11.98 8.70
CA THR A 364 3.33 12.48 9.17
C THR A 364 4.45 11.77 8.44
N ILE A 365 5.28 12.54 7.75
CA ILE A 365 6.38 12.04 6.93
C ILE A 365 7.71 12.49 7.51
N ASP A 366 8.64 11.55 7.66
CA ASP A 366 10.05 11.76 7.98
C ASP A 366 10.91 11.06 6.91
N ALA A 367 11.18 11.74 5.80
CA ALA A 367 11.83 11.18 4.61
C ALA A 367 13.24 11.74 4.43
N GLN A 368 14.18 10.93 3.94
CA GLN A 368 15.50 11.41 3.52
C GLN A 368 15.52 11.84 2.05
N GLY A 369 14.65 11.23 1.24
CA GLY A 369 14.20 11.65 -0.08
C GLY A 369 13.09 12.71 -0.02
N ASP A 370 12.30 12.81 -1.08
CA ASP A 370 11.14 13.70 -1.12
C ASP A 370 10.12 13.33 -0.04
N GLY A 371 9.49 14.33 0.53
CA GLY A 371 8.49 14.11 1.57
C GLY A 371 7.22 13.49 1.00
N LEU A 372 6.41 14.34 0.38
CA LEU A 372 5.27 13.93 -0.43
C LEU A 372 5.67 14.12 -1.88
N ASP A 373 5.90 13.02 -2.60
CA ASP A 373 6.22 12.98 -4.02
C ASP A 373 5.02 12.50 -4.86
N SER A 374 4.78 13.20 -5.97
CA SER A 374 3.89 12.74 -7.01
C SER A 374 4.44 13.08 -8.38
N ASN A 375 4.61 12.03 -9.20
CA ASN A 375 4.89 12.18 -10.62
C ASN A 375 3.69 12.72 -11.43
N GLY A 376 2.55 12.96 -10.77
CA GLY A 376 1.35 13.59 -11.31
C GLY A 376 0.88 14.73 -10.41
N ASN A 377 -0.38 14.74 -9.99
CA ASN A 377 -0.95 15.80 -9.16
C ASN A 377 -1.04 15.42 -7.69
N ALA A 378 -1.08 16.41 -6.80
CA ALA A 378 -1.42 16.19 -5.40
C ALA A 378 -2.57 17.10 -4.98
N THR A 379 -3.53 16.57 -4.22
CA THR A 379 -4.67 17.34 -3.69
C THR A 379 -4.77 17.16 -2.19
N ILE A 380 -4.81 18.27 -1.45
CA ILE A 380 -5.06 18.28 0.00
C ILE A 380 -6.32 19.11 0.25
N SER A 381 -7.41 18.41 0.59
CA SER A 381 -8.73 18.99 0.80
C SER A 381 -9.19 18.99 2.26
N GLY A 382 -8.49 18.25 3.13
CA GLY A 382 -8.73 18.16 4.56
C GLY A 382 -7.59 17.46 5.28
N GLY A 383 -7.82 17.01 6.52
CA GLY A 383 -6.81 16.32 7.33
C GLY A 383 -5.62 17.20 7.75
N THR A 384 -4.56 16.54 8.21
CA THR A 384 -3.28 17.16 8.59
C THR A 384 -2.12 16.45 7.92
N VAL A 385 -1.35 17.16 7.10
CA VAL A 385 -0.12 16.69 6.46
C VAL A 385 1.07 17.40 7.10
N VAL A 386 1.96 16.63 7.72
CA VAL A 386 3.21 17.10 8.32
C VAL A 386 4.37 16.44 7.60
N VAL A 387 5.30 17.24 7.07
CA VAL A 387 6.51 16.72 6.43
C VAL A 387 7.75 17.26 7.11
N ASN A 388 8.61 16.36 7.55
CA ASN A 388 9.93 16.63 8.11
C ASN A 388 11.03 16.22 7.13
N GLY A 389 11.74 17.20 6.59
CA GLY A 389 12.80 16.97 5.61
C GLY A 389 12.32 17.11 4.16
N PRO A 390 13.18 16.77 3.20
CA PRO A 390 14.55 16.29 3.39
C PRO A 390 15.54 17.39 3.74
N THR A 391 16.78 17.03 4.04
CA THR A 391 17.88 17.99 4.23
C THR A 391 18.73 18.21 2.98
N ASN A 392 18.53 17.40 1.93
CA ASN A 392 19.26 17.48 0.66
C ASN A 392 18.56 18.45 -0.30
N ASP A 393 19.31 19.36 -0.93
CA ASP A 393 18.77 20.34 -1.88
C ASP A 393 18.32 19.75 -3.24
N GLY A 394 18.64 18.47 -3.50
CA GLY A 394 18.12 17.73 -4.65
C GLY A 394 16.68 17.25 -4.49
N ASN A 395 16.13 17.33 -3.27
CA ASN A 395 14.82 16.82 -2.89
C ASN A 395 14.02 17.92 -2.15
N GLY A 396 12.70 17.85 -2.12
CA GLY A 396 11.75 18.76 -1.51
C GLY A 396 10.85 18.12 -0.46
N ALA A 397 10.38 18.92 0.51
CA ALA A 397 9.36 18.45 1.46
C ALA A 397 8.03 18.13 0.76
N LEU A 398 7.77 18.84 -0.32
CA LEU A 398 6.70 18.57 -1.26
C LEU A 398 7.40 18.50 -2.62
N ASP A 399 7.16 17.44 -3.37
CA ASP A 399 7.51 17.30 -4.77
C ASP A 399 6.28 16.86 -5.56
N VAL A 400 5.90 17.63 -6.57
CA VAL A 400 4.70 17.37 -7.38
C VAL A 400 4.98 17.84 -8.79
N ASN A 401 4.99 16.91 -9.74
CA ASN A 401 5.24 17.17 -11.16
C ASN A 401 4.09 17.94 -11.84
N GLY A 402 2.88 17.77 -11.34
CA GLY A 402 1.67 18.47 -11.76
C GLY A 402 1.39 19.69 -10.90
N GLU A 403 0.15 19.80 -10.42
CA GLU A 403 -0.27 20.85 -9.50
C GLU A 403 -0.52 20.28 -8.10
N LEU A 404 0.05 20.92 -7.07
CA LEU A 404 -0.37 20.76 -5.69
C LEU A 404 -1.59 21.65 -5.41
N THR A 405 -2.77 21.07 -5.32
CA THR A 405 -4.02 21.81 -5.00
C THR A 405 -4.35 21.70 -3.52
N VAL A 406 -4.45 22.84 -2.83
CA VAL A 406 -4.83 22.88 -1.40
C VAL A 406 -6.16 23.63 -1.23
N THR A 407 -7.21 22.93 -0.80
CA THR A 407 -8.55 23.51 -0.60
C THR A 407 -9.04 23.46 0.85
N GLY A 408 -8.33 22.73 1.72
CA GLY A 408 -8.68 22.57 3.13
C GLY A 408 -7.56 21.90 3.94
N GLY A 409 -7.83 21.63 5.22
CA GLY A 409 -6.90 20.91 6.10
C GLY A 409 -5.73 21.76 6.60
N THR A 410 -4.71 21.09 7.14
CA THR A 410 -3.43 21.69 7.54
C THR A 410 -2.29 21.04 6.77
N VAL A 411 -1.45 21.87 6.15
CA VAL A 411 -0.17 21.46 5.55
C VAL A 411 0.94 22.15 6.32
N ALA A 412 1.85 21.38 6.90
CA ALA A 412 3.07 21.86 7.55
C ALA A 412 4.26 21.08 6.99
N ALA A 413 4.84 21.60 5.91
CA ALA A 413 5.96 20.97 5.21
C ALA A 413 7.22 21.82 5.37
N ALA A 414 8.29 21.21 5.86
CA ALA A 414 9.56 21.90 6.00
C ALA A 414 10.74 20.97 5.74
N GLY A 415 11.68 21.44 4.95
CA GLY A 415 12.81 20.67 4.46
C GLY A 415 13.85 21.58 3.82
N SER A 416 14.52 21.08 2.79
CA SER A 416 15.51 21.82 2.01
C SER A 416 14.89 23.06 1.32
N ALA A 417 15.73 23.96 0.83
CA ALA A 417 15.28 25.13 0.06
C ALA A 417 15.48 24.95 -1.45
N GLY A 418 16.25 23.95 -1.88
CA GLY A 418 16.62 23.74 -3.29
C GLY A 418 15.42 23.49 -4.21
N MET A 419 14.48 22.64 -3.76
CA MET A 419 13.33 22.16 -4.53
C MET A 419 12.00 22.47 -3.84
N ALA A 420 11.86 23.67 -3.26
CA ALA A 420 10.64 24.02 -2.52
C ALA A 420 9.41 24.16 -3.45
N VAL A 421 8.47 23.22 -3.36
CA VAL A 421 7.15 23.30 -4.01
C VAL A 421 6.12 23.98 -3.11
N THR A 422 5.21 24.74 -3.71
CA THR A 422 4.14 25.47 -3.01
C THR A 422 2.76 25.15 -3.60
N PRO A 423 1.66 25.46 -2.90
CA PRO A 423 0.32 25.31 -3.46
C PRO A 423 0.17 26.06 -4.79
N GLY A 424 -0.45 25.39 -5.76
CA GLY A 424 -0.71 25.92 -7.10
C GLY A 424 -1.90 26.88 -7.16
N THR A 425 -2.14 27.43 -8.35
CA THR A 425 -3.16 28.45 -8.62
C THR A 425 -4.61 27.98 -8.48
N SER A 426 -4.86 26.67 -8.54
CA SER A 426 -6.17 26.06 -8.32
C SER A 426 -6.53 25.94 -6.84
N SER A 427 -5.56 26.20 -5.94
CA SER A 427 -5.76 26.17 -4.48
C SER A 427 -6.73 27.28 -4.02
N THR A 428 -7.69 26.92 -3.17
CA THR A 428 -8.63 27.89 -2.55
C THR A 428 -8.28 28.20 -1.10
N GLN A 429 -7.40 27.41 -0.48
CA GLN A 429 -6.85 27.69 0.84
C GLN A 429 -5.45 28.30 0.69
N SER A 430 -5.27 29.49 1.25
CA SER A 430 -4.00 30.21 1.19
C SER A 430 -2.96 29.62 2.14
N GLY A 431 -1.69 29.82 1.82
CA GLY A 431 -0.57 29.46 2.68
C GLY A 431 0.51 30.54 2.74
N VAL A 432 1.48 30.33 3.60
CA VAL A 432 2.73 31.10 3.70
C VAL A 432 3.90 30.22 3.26
N GLN A 433 4.88 30.84 2.60
CA GLN A 433 6.15 30.19 2.27
C GLN A 433 7.29 31.09 2.72
N LEU A 434 8.29 30.49 3.36
CA LEU A 434 9.54 31.17 3.72
C LEU A 434 10.74 30.30 3.36
N THR A 435 11.77 30.92 2.81
CA THR A 435 13.12 30.38 2.76
C THR A 435 13.94 31.09 3.83
N PHE A 436 14.60 30.35 4.70
CA PHE A 436 15.40 30.92 5.79
C PHE A 436 16.78 31.37 5.28
N ASP A 437 17.30 32.48 5.82
CA ASP A 437 18.66 32.96 5.49
C ASP A 437 19.76 31.99 5.97
N SER A 438 19.44 31.19 6.99
CA SER A 438 20.27 30.10 7.50
C SER A 438 19.39 28.94 7.94
N SER A 439 19.91 27.72 7.84
CA SER A 439 19.18 26.52 8.26
C SER A 439 18.76 26.59 9.74
N VAL A 440 17.53 26.20 10.03
CA VAL A 440 16.97 26.08 11.38
C VAL A 440 17.18 24.65 11.87
N ALA A 441 17.75 24.48 13.06
CA ALA A 441 18.04 23.16 13.61
C ALA A 441 16.77 22.38 13.97
N ALA A 442 16.82 21.05 13.81
CA ALA A 442 15.79 20.13 14.30
C ALA A 442 15.37 20.42 15.75
N GLY A 443 14.09 20.26 16.04
CA GLY A 443 13.51 20.51 17.38
C GLY A 443 13.37 21.99 17.75
N THR A 444 13.75 22.92 16.87
CA THR A 444 13.52 24.36 17.08
C THR A 444 12.07 24.69 16.68
N PRO A 445 11.27 25.30 17.56
CA PRO A 445 9.93 25.73 17.19
C PRO A 445 9.96 26.82 16.13
N VAL A 446 9.07 26.70 15.15
CA VAL A 446 8.78 27.70 14.12
C VAL A 446 7.38 28.24 14.35
N HIS A 447 7.26 29.54 14.59
CA HIS A 447 6.00 30.20 14.87
C HIS A 447 5.58 31.07 13.69
N ILE A 448 4.30 31.00 13.31
CA ILE A 448 3.68 31.88 12.34
C ILE A 448 2.80 32.86 13.14
N VAL A 449 3.06 34.15 12.98
CA VAL A 449 2.45 35.21 13.78
C VAL A 449 1.73 36.18 12.86
N ASP A 450 0.49 36.53 13.19
CA ASP A 450 -0.29 37.50 12.41
C ASP A 450 0.14 38.95 12.69
N SER A 451 -0.38 39.89 11.88
CA SER A 451 -0.12 41.32 12.05
C SER A 451 -0.56 41.95 13.39
N SER A 452 -1.37 41.24 14.18
CA SER A 452 -1.77 41.66 15.53
C SER A 452 -0.77 41.21 16.62
N GLY A 453 0.18 40.34 16.26
CA GLY A 453 1.13 39.72 17.17
C GLY A 453 0.64 38.40 17.78
N ALA A 454 -0.45 37.83 17.28
CA ALA A 454 -0.95 36.54 17.75
C ALA A 454 -0.28 35.38 17.02
N VAL A 455 0.17 34.36 17.76
CA VAL A 455 0.68 33.10 17.19
C VAL A 455 -0.49 32.32 16.62
N VAL A 456 -0.51 32.13 15.30
CA VAL A 456 -1.57 31.39 14.59
C VAL A 456 -1.23 29.93 14.40
N ALA A 457 0.06 29.59 14.38
CA ALA A 457 0.54 28.21 14.34
C ALA A 457 1.96 28.10 14.91
N THR A 458 2.26 26.96 15.52
CA THR A 458 3.62 26.53 15.86
C THR A 458 3.88 25.18 15.20
N PHE A 459 5.04 25.01 14.57
CA PHE A 459 5.49 23.75 14.00
C PHE A 459 6.89 23.42 14.52
N VAL A 460 7.10 22.18 14.97
CA VAL A 460 8.42 21.70 15.40
C VAL A 460 8.82 20.54 14.50
N THR A 461 9.92 20.69 13.77
CA THR A 461 10.41 19.67 12.84
C THR A 461 11.36 18.69 13.51
N THR A 462 11.36 17.43 13.08
CA THR A 462 12.35 16.43 13.52
C THR A 462 13.68 16.54 12.77
N LYS A 463 13.71 17.31 11.67
CA LYS A 463 14.91 17.57 10.86
C LYS A 463 15.28 19.05 10.82
N THR A 464 16.54 19.29 10.46
CA THR A 464 17.03 20.62 10.09
C THR A 464 16.30 21.07 8.82
N ILE A 465 15.89 22.34 8.77
CA ILE A 465 15.11 22.89 7.65
C ILE A 465 15.75 24.17 7.11
N ALA A 466 15.51 24.45 5.84
CA ALA A 466 15.88 25.67 5.14
C ALA A 466 14.70 26.33 4.42
N SER A 467 13.56 25.63 4.30
CA SER A 467 12.28 26.21 3.87
C SER A 467 11.11 25.72 4.70
N LEU A 468 10.06 26.53 4.74
CA LEU A 468 8.75 26.24 5.32
C LEU A 468 7.67 26.55 4.28
N VAL A 469 6.74 25.63 4.11
CA VAL A 469 5.43 25.84 3.48
C VAL A 469 4.37 25.47 4.50
N PHE A 470 3.48 26.42 4.80
CA PHE A 470 2.40 26.21 5.75
C PHE A 470 1.07 26.72 5.20
N SER A 471 0.04 25.89 5.23
CA SER A 471 -1.32 26.23 4.83
C SER A 471 -2.30 25.72 5.87
N SER A 472 -3.26 26.55 6.29
CA SER A 472 -4.36 26.13 7.14
C SER A 472 -5.50 27.14 7.06
N SER A 473 -6.66 26.80 7.63
CA SER A 473 -7.79 27.72 7.76
C SER A 473 -7.48 28.96 8.62
N ALA A 474 -6.38 28.98 9.37
CA ALA A 474 -5.94 30.15 10.14
C ALA A 474 -5.18 31.18 9.28
N ILE A 475 -4.78 30.80 8.07
CA ILE A 475 -4.09 31.69 7.13
C ILE A 475 -5.13 32.40 6.24
N THR A 476 -5.14 33.72 6.27
CA THR A 476 -6.01 34.57 5.46
C THR A 476 -5.26 35.06 4.23
N ASP A 477 -5.80 34.82 3.03
CA ASP A 477 -5.22 35.25 1.76
C ASP A 477 -4.91 36.76 1.74
N GLY A 478 -3.73 37.12 1.23
CA GLY A 478 -3.25 38.50 1.17
C GLY A 478 -2.89 39.14 2.51
N ALA A 479 -3.09 38.47 3.64
CA ALA A 479 -2.66 38.97 4.94
C ALA A 479 -1.15 38.77 5.14
N THR A 480 -0.55 39.63 5.97
CA THR A 480 0.86 39.59 6.30
C THR A 480 1.09 38.78 7.56
N TYR A 481 2.10 37.90 7.51
CA TYR A 481 2.54 37.07 8.63
C TYR A 481 4.04 37.22 8.85
N THR A 482 4.47 37.16 10.10
CA THR A 482 5.88 37.17 10.49
C THR A 482 6.24 35.79 11.06
N VAL A 483 7.33 35.21 10.57
CA VAL A 483 7.83 33.91 11.02
C VAL A 483 8.92 34.12 12.06
N TYR A 484 8.83 33.39 13.17
CA TYR A 484 9.82 33.37 14.24
C TYR A 484 10.34 31.96 14.46
N THR A 485 11.59 31.83 14.91
CA THR A 485 12.17 30.55 15.35
C THR A 485 12.72 30.64 16.77
N GLY A 486 12.61 29.55 17.53
CA GLY A 486 13.04 29.51 18.94
C GLY A 486 11.85 29.53 19.90
N GLY A 487 11.95 30.27 21.00
CA GLY A 487 10.85 30.37 21.96
C GLY A 487 10.53 29.02 22.65
N SER A 488 9.25 28.69 22.74
CA SER A 488 8.77 27.47 23.38
C SER A 488 7.58 26.84 22.66
N SER A 489 7.42 25.53 22.76
CA SER A 489 6.31 24.75 22.22
C SER A 489 5.76 23.76 23.25
N GLU A 490 4.49 23.38 23.12
CA GLU A 490 3.88 22.34 23.97
C GLU A 490 4.29 20.92 23.56
N ALA A 491 4.42 20.67 22.25
CA ALA A 491 4.94 19.41 21.71
C ALA A 491 6.39 19.55 21.20
N LYS A 492 7.08 18.40 21.07
CA LYS A 492 8.47 18.32 20.58
C LYS A 492 8.58 18.11 19.06
N ALA A 493 7.48 17.80 18.39
CA ALA A 493 7.42 17.57 16.96
C ALA A 493 5.99 17.86 16.46
N GLY A 494 5.84 18.11 15.16
CA GLY A 494 4.56 18.33 14.51
C GLY A 494 3.94 19.70 14.79
N VAL A 495 2.72 19.88 14.30
CA VAL A 495 1.92 21.10 14.51
C VAL A 495 1.44 21.12 15.97
N THR A 496 1.65 22.26 16.63
CA THR A 496 1.41 22.43 18.06
C THR A 496 1.14 23.91 18.40
N THR A 497 1.08 24.23 19.68
CA THR A 497 1.00 25.59 20.22
C THR A 497 2.33 25.98 20.87
N GLY A 498 2.55 27.28 21.03
CA GLY A 498 3.82 27.78 21.59
C GLY A 498 3.81 29.27 21.87
N SER A 499 4.96 29.78 22.36
CA SER A 499 5.20 31.20 22.63
C SER A 499 6.48 31.67 21.95
N ILE A 500 6.42 32.87 21.39
CA ILE A 500 7.55 33.59 20.77
C ILE A 500 8.45 34.30 21.80
N ASP A 501 8.24 34.12 23.10
CA ASP A 501 9.11 34.69 24.13
C ASP A 501 10.55 34.17 23.97
N GLY A 502 11.45 35.07 23.56
CA GLY A 502 12.84 34.72 23.25
C GLY A 502 13.05 34.07 21.89
N ALA A 503 12.05 34.09 21.00
CA ALA A 503 12.19 33.70 19.61
C ALA A 503 12.80 34.83 18.76
N GLU A 504 13.42 34.46 17.65
CA GLU A 504 14.06 35.38 16.70
C GLU A 504 13.23 35.50 15.43
N GLU A 505 13.01 36.74 14.98
CA GLU A 505 12.30 37.04 13.73
C GLU A 505 13.13 36.59 12.52
N GLN A 506 12.53 35.79 11.65
CA GLN A 506 13.18 35.26 10.45
C GLN A 506 12.77 36.01 9.18
N GLY A 507 11.55 36.56 9.16
CA GLY A 507 11.06 37.30 8.01
C GLY A 507 9.56 37.52 8.02
N THR A 508 9.11 38.38 7.12
CA THR A 508 7.69 38.70 6.91
C THR A 508 7.28 38.27 5.50
N VAL A 509 6.13 37.63 5.40
CA VAL A 509 5.58 37.02 4.17
C VAL A 509 4.13 37.44 4.00
N THR A 510 3.65 37.45 2.76
CA THR A 510 2.24 37.68 2.44
C THR A 510 1.62 36.36 2.01
N ALA A 511 0.54 35.96 2.67
CA ALA A 511 -0.16 34.75 2.34
C ALA A 511 -0.65 34.78 0.88
N GLY A 512 -0.51 33.66 0.17
CA GLY A 512 -0.83 33.54 -1.26
C GLY A 512 0.22 34.13 -2.20
N GLN A 513 1.33 34.67 -1.66
CA GLN A 513 2.48 35.13 -2.43
C GLN A 513 3.70 34.26 -2.14
N TYR A 514 4.03 33.39 -3.09
CA TYR A 514 5.16 32.47 -2.98
C TYR A 514 6.39 33.05 -3.71
N THR A 515 7.54 33.07 -3.05
CA THR A 515 8.73 33.81 -3.53
C THR A 515 9.61 33.01 -4.50
N GLN A 516 9.42 31.70 -4.60
CA GLN A 516 9.94 30.86 -5.68
C GLN A 516 8.90 29.82 -6.05
N ALA A 517 8.20 30.05 -7.16
CA ALA A 517 7.68 28.94 -7.96
C ALA A 517 8.82 28.51 -8.88
N GLN A 518 9.76 27.72 -8.39
CA GLN A 518 10.31 26.73 -9.31
C GLN A 518 9.13 25.81 -9.55
N GLY A 519 8.55 25.89 -10.76
CA GLY A 519 7.47 25.00 -11.16
C GLY A 519 7.88 23.53 -10.98
N PRO A 520 6.93 22.61 -11.21
CA PRO A 520 6.92 21.23 -10.71
C PRO A 520 8.29 20.60 -10.57
N GLY A 521 8.58 19.95 -9.43
CA GLY A 521 9.91 19.46 -9.11
C GLY A 521 10.50 18.72 -10.30
N ARG A 522 11.55 19.32 -10.85
CA ARG A 522 12.21 18.77 -12.03
C ARG A 522 13.41 18.01 -11.50
N ARG A 523 13.23 16.70 -11.31
CA ARG A 523 14.37 15.78 -11.27
C ARG A 523 15.04 15.73 -12.66
#